data_AF-A0A6J7GPF8-F1
#
_entry.id   AF-A0A6J7GPF8-F1
#
_cell.length_a   1.000
_cell.length_b   1.000
_cell.length_c   1.000
_cell.angle_alpha   90.00
_cell.angle_beta   90.00
_cell.angle_gamma   90.00
#
_symmetry.space_group_name_H-M   'P 1'
#
loop_
_entity.id
_entity.type
_entity.pdbx_description
1 polymer ?
#
loop_
_entity_poly.entity_id
_entity_poly.type
_entity_poly.pdbx_seq_one_letter_code
_entity_poly.pdbx_strand_id
1 'polypeptide(L)' 'MKSNKETKKPTDSSSGEVSHSLLPKITKDEIDLEGDNNRDDEIKRDKPPHHS' A
#
# COMPACT_ATOMS: atom_id res chain seq x y z
N MET A 1 26.02 16.48 -4.15
CA MET A 1 26.20 15.54 -3.02
C MET A 1 24.87 14.86 -2.74
N LYS A 2 24.89 13.55 -2.46
CA LYS A 2 23.73 12.73 -2.06
C LYS A 2 23.75 12.60 -0.53
N SER A 3 22.60 12.57 0.13
CA SER A 3 22.48 11.96 1.46
C SER A 3 21.15 11.20 1.60
N ASN A 4 21.25 10.09 2.33
CA ASN A 4 20.42 8.89 2.33
C ASN A 4 19.81 8.69 3.73
N LYS A 5 18.61 8.09 3.87
CA LYS A 5 18.07 7.66 5.18
C LYS A 5 17.30 6.34 5.07
N GLU A 6 17.79 5.32 5.78
CA GLU A 6 17.22 3.96 5.86
C GLU A 6 16.31 3.77 7.09
N THR A 7 15.24 2.99 6.91
CA THR A 7 14.45 2.34 7.97
C THR A 7 14.28 0.86 7.61
N LYS A 8 14.61 -0.05 8.55
CA LYS A 8 14.69 -1.51 8.33
C LYS A 8 13.31 -2.16 8.14
N LYS A 9 13.21 -3.03 7.12
CA LYS A 9 11.99 -3.69 6.62
C LYS A 9 11.59 -4.95 7.42
N PRO A 10 10.28 -5.28 7.50
CA PRO A 10 9.83 -6.60 7.91
C PRO A 10 10.30 -7.67 6.91
N THR A 11 10.92 -8.73 7.43
CA THR A 11 11.33 -9.90 6.66
C THR A 11 10.13 -10.84 6.52
N ASP A 12 9.50 -10.82 5.35
CA ASP A 12 9.29 -12.01 4.52
C ASP A 12 8.91 -11.56 3.09
N SER A 13 9.92 -11.69 2.22
CA SER A 13 9.82 -11.98 0.77
C SER A 13 8.69 -11.34 -0.06
N SER A 14 8.99 -10.15 -0.58
CA SER A 14 8.89 -9.73 -2.00
C SER A 14 7.62 -9.91 -2.86
N SER A 15 6.49 -10.40 -2.35
CA SER A 15 5.19 -10.26 -3.04
C SER A 15 4.18 -9.77 -2.03
N GLY A 16 3.45 -8.69 -2.33
CA GLY A 16 2.42 -8.10 -1.45
C GLY A 16 1.21 -9.01 -1.18
N GLU A 17 1.39 -10.33 -1.27
CA GLU A 17 0.40 -11.35 -1.00
C GLU A 17 0.38 -11.64 0.50
N VAL A 18 -0.71 -11.26 1.14
CA VAL A 18 -0.89 -11.50 2.58
C VAL A 18 -1.49 -12.89 2.77
N SER A 19 -0.69 -13.83 3.26
CA SER A 19 -1.14 -15.20 3.53
C SER A 19 -1.99 -15.23 4.80
N HIS A 20 -3.31 -15.18 4.63
CA HIS A 20 -4.28 -15.26 5.73
C HIS A 20 -5.03 -16.59 5.70
N SER A 21 -5.10 -17.28 6.84
CA SER A 21 -5.73 -18.60 6.97
C SER A 21 -7.24 -18.61 6.75
N LEU A 22 -7.90 -17.46 6.93
CA LEU A 22 -9.35 -17.30 6.79
C LEU A 22 -9.76 -16.77 5.42
N LEU A 23 -8.83 -16.20 4.66
CA LEU A 23 -9.14 -15.59 3.37
C LEU A 23 -8.77 -16.56 2.23
N PRO A 24 -9.58 -16.60 1.16
CA PRO A 24 -9.21 -17.32 -0.05
C PRO A 24 -7.88 -16.81 -0.62
N LYS A 25 -7.19 -17.69 -1.35
CA LYS A 25 -5.98 -17.29 -2.10
C LYS A 25 -6.40 -16.39 -3.25
N ILE A 26 -5.81 -15.20 -3.33
CA ILE A 26 -5.99 -14.28 -4.43
C ILE A 26 -5.08 -14.73 -5.58
N THR A 27 -5.60 -14.79 -6.80
CA THR A 27 -4.81 -15.18 -7.97
C THR A 27 -4.26 -13.95 -8.70
N LYS A 28 -3.18 -14.14 -9.48
CA LYS A 28 -2.47 -13.02 -10.14
C LYS A 28 -3.29 -12.31 -11.20
N ASP A 29 -4.30 -12.97 -11.74
CA ASP A 29 -5.25 -12.46 -12.73
C ASP A 29 -6.42 -11.67 -12.10
N GLU A 30 -6.60 -11.75 -10.77
CA GLU A 30 -7.61 -10.97 -10.03
C GLU A 30 -7.10 -9.59 -9.59
N ILE A 31 -5.78 -9.39 -9.55
CA ILE A 31 -5.16 -8.15 -9.07
C ILE A 31 -4.78 -7.24 -10.24
N ASP A 32 -5.18 -5.97 -10.14
CA ASP A 32 -4.61 -4.93 -10.97
C ASP A 32 -3.19 -4.60 -10.46
N LEU A 33 -2.22 -4.72 -11.34
CA LEU A 33 -0.81 -4.43 -11.04
C LEU A 33 -0.43 -3.00 -11.43
N GLU A 34 -1.34 -2.25 -12.04
CA GLU A 34 -1.14 -0.85 -12.37
C GLU A 34 -1.12 0.01 -11.10
N GLY A 35 -0.14 0.91 -11.01
CA GLY A 35 -0.04 1.82 -9.88
C GLY A 35 -1.08 2.94 -9.96
N ASP A 36 -1.86 3.12 -8.89
CA ASP A 36 -2.76 4.27 -8.77
C ASP A 36 -1.99 5.52 -8.34
N ASN A 37 -1.76 6.42 -9.29
CA ASN A 37 -1.06 7.69 -9.06
C ASN A 37 -1.94 8.76 -8.37
N ASN A 38 -3.25 8.58 -8.32
CA ASN A 38 -4.19 9.56 -7.77
C ASN A 38 -4.54 9.30 -6.30
N ARG A 39 -4.23 8.09 -5.80
CA ARG A 39 -4.48 7.67 -4.41
C ARG A 39 -4.10 8.73 -3.38
N ASP A 40 -2.88 9.26 -3.49
CA ASP A 40 -2.36 10.23 -2.52
C ASP A 40 -3.14 11.55 -2.54
N ASP A 41 -3.65 11.96 -3.70
CA ASP A 41 -4.41 13.19 -3.84
C ASP A 41 -5.85 13.03 -3.36
N GLU A 42 -6.43 11.82 -3.45
CA GLU A 42 -7.72 11.49 -2.83
C GLU A 42 -7.63 11.53 -1.30
N ILE A 43 -6.62 10.88 -0.71
CA ILE A 43 -6.42 10.85 0.75
C ILE A 43 -6.23 12.27 1.31
N LYS A 44 -5.52 13.16 0.60
CA LYS A 44 -5.32 14.55 1.03
C LYS A 44 -6.60 15.39 1.01
N ARG A 45 -7.55 15.04 0.12
CA ARG A 45 -8.83 15.75 -0.02
C ARG A 45 -9.87 15.28 0.99
N ASP A 46 -9.79 14.03 1.44
CA ASP A 46 -10.59 13.50 2.54
C ASP A 46 -10.08 14.04 3.89
N LYS A 47 -10.35 15.32 4.16
CA LYS A 47 -10.10 15.92 5.46
C LYS A 47 -11.34 15.73 6.32
N PRO A 48 -11.20 15.25 7.58
CA PRO A 48 -12.33 15.12 8.47
C PRO A 48 -13.04 16.47 8.62
N PRO A 49 -14.38 16.48 8.79
CA PRO A 49 -15.11 17.73 8.99
C PRO A 49 -14.49 18.44 10.19
N HIS A 50 -13.94 19.64 9.95
CA HIS A 50 -13.43 20.49 11.01
C HIS A 50 -14.65 20.96 11.80
N HIS A 51 -14.96 20.26 12.90
CA HIS A 51 -16.10 20.52 13.77
C HIS A 51 -16.15 22.03 14.06
N SER A 52 -17.23 22.68 13.62
CA SER A 52 -17.62 24.04 14.00
C SER A 52 -19.06 23.97 14.46
#